data_AF-A0A536RYS5-F1
#
_entry.id   AF-A0A536RYS5-F1
#
_cell.length_a   1.000
_cell.length_b   1.000
_cell.length_c   1.000
_cell.angle_alpha   90.00
_cell.angle_beta   90.00
_cell.angle_gamma   90.00
#
_symmetry.space_group_name_H-M   'P 1'
#
loop_
_entity.id
_entity.type
_entity.pdbx_description
1 polymer ?
#
loop_
_entity_poly.entity_id
_entity_poly.type
_entity_poly.pdbx_seq_one_letter_code
_entity_poly.pdbx_strand_id
1 'polypeptide(L)'
;MRTNPEVMGRTEPVEMDRSIRPQPPPDEPIRQTDGQIDFWPEVSQFRQRLADIQAEFIEEPRAAVQKAERLIEEAVDHMAKSMHEHVKRMHGDMENNADTERLRLVMRSYRDFIDSLDSRRTA
;
A
#
# COMPACT_ATOMS: atom_id res chain seq x y z
N MET A 1 -60.11 26.86 42.64
CA MET A 1 -58.97 27.46 43.37
C MET A 1 -57.78 27.49 42.41
N ARG A 2 -57.46 28.66 41.84
CA ARG A 2 -56.24 29.49 42.10
C ARG A 2 -54.95 28.73 41.77
N THR A 3 -53.97 29.13 40.95
CA THR A 3 -53.58 30.34 40.19
C THR A 3 -52.32 29.92 39.39
N ASN A 4 -52.13 30.41 38.17
CA ASN A 4 -50.85 30.31 37.46
C ASN A 4 -49.93 31.45 37.92
N PRO A 5 -48.59 31.27 38.01
CA PRO A 5 -47.69 32.41 37.91
C PRO A 5 -46.64 32.23 36.80
N GLU A 6 -46.26 33.39 36.27
CA GLU A 6 -45.62 33.62 35.00
C GLU A 6 -44.11 33.31 34.97
N VAL A 7 -43.70 32.85 33.79
CA VAL A 7 -42.52 33.24 32.99
C VAL A 7 -41.68 34.38 33.57
N MET A 8 -40.35 34.19 33.64
CA MET A 8 -39.33 35.17 33.21
C MET A 8 -37.92 34.58 33.37
N GLY A 9 -37.14 34.55 32.29
CA GLY A 9 -35.68 34.65 32.37
C GLY A 9 -34.86 33.63 31.58
N ARG A 10 -34.44 34.07 30.38
CA ARG A 10 -33.23 33.67 29.63
C ARG A 10 -33.37 32.52 28.63
N THR A 11 -33.46 32.94 27.37
CA THR A 11 -32.94 32.28 26.17
C THR A 11 -31.59 31.59 26.42
N GLU A 12 -31.39 30.35 25.94
CA GLU A 12 -30.38 30.02 24.93
C GLU A 12 -30.72 28.65 24.28
N PRO A 13 -30.60 28.53 22.94
CA PRO A 13 -30.72 27.26 22.24
C PRO A 13 -29.45 26.44 22.47
N VAL A 14 -29.56 25.17 22.88
CA VAL A 14 -28.40 24.28 22.91
C VAL A 14 -27.98 23.98 21.47
N GLU A 15 -26.88 24.61 21.09
CA GLU A 15 -26.17 24.51 19.83
C GLU A 15 -25.62 23.08 19.62
N MET A 16 -25.55 22.67 18.36
CA MET A 16 -25.11 21.36 17.90
C MET A 16 -23.68 21.05 18.35
N ASP A 17 -23.42 19.83 18.81
CA ASP A 17 -22.11 19.21 18.62
C ASP A 17 -22.22 17.98 17.70
N ARG A 18 -21.95 18.21 16.42
CA ARG A 18 -21.79 17.18 15.38
C ARG A 18 -20.30 16.77 15.23
N SER A 19 -19.53 16.70 16.32
CA SER A 19 -18.07 16.45 16.23
C SER A 19 -17.57 15.14 16.83
N ILE A 20 -18.41 14.12 17.02
CA ILE A 20 -17.89 12.78 17.34
C ILE A 20 -17.60 12.04 16.02
N ARG A 21 -16.53 12.45 15.33
CA ARG A 21 -15.81 11.48 14.47
C ARG A 21 -15.11 10.50 15.41
N PRO A 22 -15.28 9.19 15.28
CA PRO A 22 -14.47 8.25 16.05
C PRO A 22 -13.02 8.42 15.60
N GLN A 23 -12.17 8.97 16.48
CA GLN A 23 -10.73 8.89 16.30
C GLN A 23 -10.29 7.46 16.63
N PRO A 24 -9.46 6.81 15.80
CA PRO A 24 -8.85 5.55 16.18
C PRO A 24 -7.96 5.77 17.41
N PRO A 25 -7.91 4.81 18.35
CA PRO A 25 -7.12 4.94 19.57
C PRO A 25 -5.62 5.10 19.25
N PRO A 26 -4.88 5.93 20.00
CA PRO A 26 -3.43 5.94 19.91
C PRO A 26 -2.90 4.66 20.56
N ASP A 27 -1.90 4.04 19.95
CA ASP A 27 -1.17 2.85 20.38
C ASP A 27 -1.72 1.48 19.94
N GLU A 28 -2.35 1.38 18.76
CA GLU A 28 -2.20 0.14 18.00
C GLU A 28 -0.77 0.11 17.43
N PRO A 29 0.07 -0.88 17.80
CA PRO A 29 1.30 -1.10 17.05
C PRO A 29 0.87 -1.33 15.60
N ILE A 30 1.37 -0.48 14.70
CA ILE A 30 1.21 -0.63 13.25
C ILE A 30 1.47 -2.12 13.01
N ARG A 31 0.43 -2.84 12.59
CA ARG A 31 0.51 -4.27 12.33
C ARG A 31 1.50 -4.38 11.18
N GLN A 32 2.77 -4.58 11.52
CA GLN A 32 3.79 -4.94 10.57
C GLN A 32 3.23 -6.21 9.95
N THR A 33 2.81 -6.11 8.70
CA THR A 33 2.37 -7.25 7.90
C THR A 33 3.58 -8.16 7.75
N ASP A 34 3.78 -9.00 8.76
CA ASP A 34 4.64 -10.17 8.74
C ASP A 34 4.18 -11.01 7.54
N GLY A 35 4.93 -10.87 6.44
CA GLY A 35 4.56 -11.44 5.15
C GLY A 35 4.68 -10.49 3.97
N GLN A 36 5.24 -9.29 4.13
CA GLN A 36 5.64 -8.49 2.97
C GLN A 36 6.81 -9.19 2.27
N ILE A 37 6.50 -10.15 1.41
CA ILE A 37 7.47 -10.72 0.49
C ILE A 37 8.01 -9.54 -0.32
N ASP A 38 9.29 -9.23 -0.10
CA ASP A 38 9.94 -8.13 -0.80
C ASP A 38 10.28 -8.57 -2.21
N PHE A 39 9.29 -8.54 -3.09
CA PHE A 39 9.40 -8.91 -4.49
C PHE A 39 10.29 -7.94 -5.30
N TRP A 40 10.73 -6.83 -4.71
CA TRP A 40 11.54 -5.83 -5.42
C TRP A 40 12.60 -5.20 -4.51
N PRO A 41 13.67 -5.96 -4.20
CA PRO A 41 14.74 -5.48 -3.32
C PRO A 41 15.48 -4.24 -3.87
N GLU A 42 15.40 -3.99 -5.18
CA GLU A 42 16.07 -2.86 -5.85
C GLU A 42 15.27 -1.55 -5.84
N VAL A 43 14.04 -1.51 -5.30
CA VAL A 43 13.20 -0.28 -5.28
C VAL A 43 13.97 0.92 -4.72
N SER A 44 14.78 0.70 -3.70
CA SER A 44 15.56 1.76 -3.04
C SER A 44 16.55 2.43 -4.00
N GLN A 45 17.15 1.69 -4.94
CA GLN A 45 18.07 2.25 -5.93
C GLN A 45 17.33 3.10 -6.95
N PHE A 46 16.17 2.65 -7.43
CA PHE A 46 15.32 3.43 -8.34
C PHE A 46 14.79 4.70 -7.67
N ARG A 47 14.42 4.64 -6.39
CA ARG A 47 14.02 5.82 -5.60
C ARG A 47 15.15 6.84 -5.48
N GLN A 48 16.37 6.39 -5.22
CA GLN A 48 17.53 7.29 -5.14
C GLN A 48 17.77 7.99 -6.48
N ARG A 49 17.83 7.25 -7.58
CA ARG A 49 18.03 7.82 -8.92
C ARG A 49 16.90 8.79 -9.30
N LEU A 50 15.66 8.50 -8.91
CA LEU A 50 14.53 9.39 -9.14
C LEU A 50 14.69 10.71 -8.37
N ALA A 51 15.16 10.66 -7.12
CA ALA A 51 15.42 11.87 -6.34
C ALA A 51 16.51 12.74 -7.00
N ASP A 52 17.57 12.14 -7.54
CA ASP A 52 18.61 12.86 -8.26
C ASP A 52 18.03 13.55 -9.53
N ILE A 53 17.20 12.85 -10.31
CA ILE A 53 16.52 13.43 -11.49
C ILE A 53 15.57 14.56 -11.10
N GLN A 54 14.87 14.45 -9.97
CA GLN A 54 13.98 15.50 -9.48
C GLN A 54 14.74 16.78 -9.12
N ALA A 55 15.98 16.68 -8.63
CA ALA A 55 16.81 17.85 -8.37
C ALA A 55 17.17 18.59 -9.67
N GLU A 56 17.39 17.87 -10.77
CA GLU A 56 17.66 18.45 -12.09
C GLU A 56 16.46 19.17 -12.71
N PHE A 57 15.23 18.87 -12.27
CA PHE A 57 14.01 19.46 -12.82
C PHE A 57 13.98 20.99 -12.70
N ILE A 58 14.65 21.54 -11.69
CA ILE A 58 14.71 22.99 -11.45
C ILE A 58 15.44 23.70 -12.60
N GLU A 59 16.49 23.09 -13.14
CA GLU A 59 17.33 23.66 -14.20
C GLU A 59 16.85 23.23 -15.59
N GLU A 60 16.55 21.94 -15.77
CA GLU A 60 16.24 21.35 -17.07
C GLU A 60 14.96 20.49 -17.03
N PRO A 61 13.77 21.10 -16.93
CA PRO A 61 12.53 20.37 -16.67
C PRO A 61 12.19 19.33 -17.75
N ARG A 62 12.44 19.65 -19.03
CA ARG A 62 12.17 18.72 -20.15
C ARG A 62 13.12 17.52 -20.13
N ALA A 63 14.40 17.74 -19.83
CA ALA A 63 15.38 16.67 -19.77
C ALA A 63 15.13 15.76 -18.55
N ALA A 64 14.82 16.36 -17.39
CA ALA A 64 14.49 15.62 -16.18
C ALA A 64 13.28 14.70 -16.38
N VAL A 65 12.20 15.17 -17.01
CA VAL A 65 11.03 14.32 -17.32
C VAL A 65 11.41 13.15 -18.24
N GLN A 66 12.14 13.41 -19.33
CA GLN A 66 12.59 12.34 -20.23
C GLN A 66 13.52 11.32 -19.53
N LYS A 67 14.36 11.77 -18.59
CA LYS A 67 15.19 10.88 -17.77
C LYS A 67 14.33 10.04 -16.82
N ALA A 68 13.33 10.65 -16.19
CA ALA A 68 12.40 9.96 -15.31
C ALA A 68 11.58 8.90 -16.06
N GLU A 69 11.07 9.22 -17.27
CA GLU A 69 10.36 8.26 -18.12
C GLU A 69 11.19 6.99 -18.38
N ARG A 70 12.44 7.17 -18.83
CA ARG A 70 13.37 6.04 -19.03
C ARG A 70 13.66 5.27 -17.76
N LEU A 71 13.80 5.95 -16.62
CA LEU A 71 14.02 5.30 -15.33
C LEU A 71 12.82 4.43 -14.93
N ILE A 72 11.60 4.91 -15.18
CA ILE A 72 10.39 4.14 -14.89
C ILE A 72 10.27 2.93 -15.82
N GLU A 73 10.60 3.06 -17.10
CA GLU A 73 10.66 1.91 -18.03
C GLU A 73 11.66 0.85 -17.53
N GLU A 74 12.88 1.26 -17.15
CA GLU A 74 13.90 0.36 -16.57
C GLU A 74 13.38 -0.31 -15.29
N ALA A 75 12.70 0.44 -14.43
CA ALA A 75 12.14 -0.04 -13.17
C ALA A 75 11.06 -1.11 -13.41
N VAL A 76 10.15 -0.87 -14.36
CA VAL A 76 9.09 -1.82 -14.74
C VAL A 76 9.69 -3.10 -15.32
N ASP A 77 10.67 -2.99 -16.21
CA ASP A 77 11.35 -4.14 -16.80
C ASP A 77 12.08 -4.97 -15.74
N HIS A 78 12.76 -4.30 -14.80
CA HIS A 78 13.46 -4.97 -13.71
C HIS A 78 12.48 -5.69 -12.76
N MET A 79 11.40 -5.00 -12.37
CA MET A 79 10.34 -5.60 -11.56
C MET A 79 9.75 -6.83 -12.25
N ALA A 80 9.44 -6.74 -13.54
CA ALA A 80 8.92 -7.87 -14.31
C ALA A 80 9.90 -9.04 -14.29
N LYS A 81 11.20 -8.81 -14.52
CA LYS A 81 12.22 -9.88 -14.47
C LYS A 81 12.28 -10.55 -13.10
N SER A 82 12.37 -9.78 -12.02
CA SER A 82 12.41 -10.32 -10.64
C SER A 82 11.16 -11.15 -10.32
N MET A 83 9.98 -10.71 -10.79
CA MET A 83 8.73 -11.46 -10.65
C MET A 83 8.76 -12.77 -11.43
N HIS A 84 9.21 -12.77 -12.69
CA HIS A 84 9.32 -14.00 -13.50
C HIS A 84 10.28 -15.00 -12.85
N GLU A 85 11.40 -14.53 -12.27
CA GLU A 85 12.32 -15.40 -11.55
C GLU A 85 11.69 -15.99 -10.28
N HIS A 86 10.92 -15.20 -9.53
CA HIS A 86 10.20 -15.69 -8.37
C HIS A 86 9.18 -16.78 -8.76
N VAL A 87 8.41 -16.54 -9.81
CA VAL A 87 7.47 -17.52 -10.38
C VAL A 87 8.20 -18.77 -10.87
N LYS A 88 9.36 -18.64 -11.53
CA LYS A 88 10.17 -19.78 -11.97
C LYS A 88 10.67 -20.63 -10.81
N ARG A 89 11.09 -20.01 -9.69
CA ARG A 89 11.49 -20.74 -8.48
C ARG A 89 10.32 -21.55 -7.90
N MET A 90 9.12 -20.99 -7.86
CA MET A 90 7.92 -21.73 -7.43
C MET A 90 7.60 -22.93 -8.35
N HIS A 91 7.87 -22.83 -9.65
CA HIS A 91 7.67 -23.93 -10.61
C HIS A 91 8.76 -25.00 -10.55
N GLY A 92 10.03 -24.61 -10.35
CA GLY A 92 11.17 -25.54 -10.35
C GLY A 92 11.06 -26.66 -9.30
N ASP A 93 10.33 -26.42 -8.21
CA ASP A 93 10.07 -27.41 -7.15
C ASP A 93 9.05 -28.50 -7.53
N MET A 94 8.46 -28.43 -8.73
CA MET A 94 7.42 -29.37 -9.21
C MET A 94 7.91 -30.44 -10.17
N GLU A 95 9.05 -30.21 -10.84
CA GLU A 95 9.48 -31.04 -11.97
C GLU A 95 10.14 -32.33 -11.45
N ASN A 96 9.31 -33.26 -10.93
CA ASN A 96 9.49 -34.71 -10.83
C ASN A 96 8.39 -35.30 -9.93
N ASN A 97 7.36 -35.91 -10.54
CA ASN A 97 6.43 -36.83 -9.88
C ASN A 97 5.82 -36.32 -8.54
N ALA A 98 5.40 -35.06 -8.52
CA ALA A 98 4.88 -34.42 -7.31
C ALA A 98 3.54 -35.05 -6.90
N ASP A 99 3.48 -35.60 -5.68
CA ASP A 99 2.24 -36.10 -5.09
C ASP A 99 1.18 -34.99 -5.02
N THR A 100 -0.10 -35.39 -4.96
CA THR A 100 -1.24 -34.45 -4.95
C THR A 100 -1.15 -33.40 -3.85
N GLU A 101 -0.48 -33.71 -2.75
CA GLU A 101 -0.23 -32.77 -1.65
C GLU A 101 0.76 -31.67 -2.02
N ARG A 102 1.81 -31.99 -2.78
CA ARG A 102 2.78 -31.00 -3.26
C ARG A 102 2.13 -30.05 -4.27
N LEU A 103 1.24 -30.56 -5.11
CA LEU A 103 0.42 -29.72 -6.01
C LEU A 103 -0.50 -28.77 -5.23
N ARG A 104 -1.07 -29.19 -4.09
CA ARG A 104 -1.87 -28.30 -3.23
C ARG A 104 -1.05 -27.16 -2.63
N LEU A 105 0.18 -27.46 -2.17
CA LEU A 105 1.06 -26.45 -1.60
C LEU A 105 1.48 -25.41 -2.65
N VAL A 106 1.77 -25.85 -3.86
CA VAL A 106 2.03 -24.97 -5.01
C VAL A 106 0.83 -24.05 -5.29
N MET A 107 -0.37 -24.60 -5.38
CA MET A 107 -1.58 -23.80 -5.66
C MET A 107 -1.84 -22.77 -4.55
N ARG A 108 -1.52 -23.12 -3.30
CA ARG A 108 -1.54 -22.17 -2.18
C ARG A 108 -0.51 -21.06 -2.37
N SER A 109 0.73 -21.40 -2.74
CA SER A 109 1.80 -20.44 -3.04
C SER A 109 1.40 -19.46 -4.16
N TYR A 110 0.66 -19.90 -5.17
CA TYR A 110 0.16 -19.04 -6.24
C TYR A 110 -0.91 -18.07 -5.78
N ARG A 111 -1.84 -18.53 -4.93
CA ARG A 111 -2.83 -17.65 -4.31
C ARG A 111 -2.15 -16.59 -3.45
N ASP A 112 -1.27 -17.02 -2.54
CA ASP A 112 -0.60 -16.11 -1.61
C ASP A 112 0.29 -15.09 -2.36
N PHE A 113 0.88 -15.49 -3.50
CA PHE A 113 1.58 -14.59 -4.41
C PHE A 113 0.65 -13.51 -5.00
N ILE A 114 -0.53 -13.90 -5.52
CA ILE A 114 -1.51 -12.94 -6.08
C ILE A 114 -2.06 -12.00 -5.00
N ASP A 115 -2.39 -12.53 -3.82
CA ASP A 115 -2.87 -11.74 -2.69
C ASP A 115 -1.83 -10.70 -2.26
N SER A 116 -0.54 -11.06 -2.30
CA SER A 116 0.54 -10.10 -2.04
C SER A 116 0.68 -9.01 -3.11
N LEU A 117 0.31 -9.28 -4.37
CA LEU A 117 0.32 -8.24 -5.42
C LEU A 117 -0.82 -7.23 -5.19
N ASP A 118 -2.00 -7.71 -4.78
CA ASP A 118 -3.16 -6.85 -4.50
C ASP A 118 -2.96 -5.99 -3.24
N SER A 119 -2.44 -6.60 -2.17
CA SER A 119 -2.14 -5.89 -0.93
C SER A 119 -1.12 -4.75 -1.11
N ARG A 120 -0.23 -4.83 -2.11
CA ARG A 120 0.72 -3.76 -2.43
C ARG A 120 0.07 -2.60 -3.19
N ARG A 121 -1.04 -2.82 -3.92
CA ARG A 121 -1.76 -1.75 -4.63
C ARG A 121 -2.58 -0.86 -3.69
N THR A 122 -2.91 -1.39 -2.51
CA THR A 122 -3.78 -0.74 -1.53
C THR A 122 -3.04 -0.05 -0.38
N ALA A 123 -1.71 -0.14 -0.35
CA ALA A 123 -0.80 0.52 0.60
C ALA A 123 -0.02 1.66 -0.07
#